data_AF-A0A662R2X1-F1
#
_entry.id   AF-A0A662R2X1-F1
#
_cell.length_a   1.000
_cell.length_b   1.000
_cell.length_c   1.000
_cell.angle_alpha   90.00
_cell.angle_beta   90.00
_cell.angle_gamma   90.00
#
_symmetry.space_group_name_H-M   'P 1'
#
loop_
_entity.id
_entity.type
_entity.pdbx_description
1 polymer ?
#
loop_
_entity_poly.entity_id
_entity_poly.type
_entity_poly.pdbx_seq_one_letter_code
_entity_poly.pdbx_strand_id
1 'polypeptide(L)'
;DYTERLLDFGERGVVDDDQESGAEKSDIPKFKKVSDLLRASGLLEDVSADDETSGDVRDEPCDITRESIRFPAPRSARLQTLARGETGAMLALAYSSLRGYGSVHPTIAEMRVGYVSLRIKHPYTGNDVSVGDVLVTECEGILSGVGATEITADNRFSLGYGLVFGQNEKKAISMSILDGTMRASEPKTPAEDQEFVLYHIDGIDAMGFVEHLKLPHYVTFQSSLDRIRAVKSEEVGEVSDD
;
A
#
# COMPACT_ATOMS: atom_id res chain seq x y z
N ASP A 1 12.50 -12.95 -11.02
CA ASP A 1 13.40 -13.47 -9.98
C ASP A 1 14.51 -14.34 -10.54
N TYR A 2 15.52 -14.65 -9.72
CA TYR A 2 16.64 -15.57 -10.05
C TYR A 2 17.58 -15.18 -11.21
N THR A 3 17.36 -14.04 -11.87
CA THR A 3 18.26 -13.51 -12.90
C THR A 3 19.56 -12.98 -12.31
N GLU A 4 20.66 -13.04 -13.07
CA GLU A 4 21.85 -12.27 -12.74
C GLU A 4 21.60 -10.79 -13.07
N ARG A 5 21.89 -9.88 -12.13
CA ARG A 5 21.61 -8.43 -12.31
C ARG A 5 22.78 -7.77 -13.04
N LEU A 6 23.11 -8.32 -14.21
CA LEU A 6 24.16 -7.83 -15.09
C LEU A 6 23.54 -6.98 -16.20
N LEU A 7 24.22 -5.90 -16.59
CA LEU A 7 23.81 -5.14 -17.77
C LEU A 7 24.01 -6.02 -19.00
N ASP A 8 22.93 -6.26 -19.73
CA ASP A 8 22.99 -6.93 -21.02
C ASP A 8 23.45 -5.93 -22.08
N PHE A 9 24.65 -6.16 -22.62
CA PHE A 9 25.26 -5.34 -23.67
C PHE A 9 25.03 -5.93 -25.08
N GLY A 10 24.15 -6.93 -25.23
CA GLY A 10 23.72 -7.46 -26.53
C GLY A 10 23.27 -6.36 -27.50
N GLU A 11 23.35 -6.63 -28.81
CA GLU A 11 23.05 -5.63 -29.84
C GLU A 11 21.67 -5.00 -29.60
N ARG A 12 21.59 -3.67 -29.73
CA ARG A 12 20.36 -2.85 -29.60
C ARG A 12 19.30 -3.11 -30.67
N GLY A 13 19.21 -4.32 -31.21
CA GLY A 13 18.26 -4.73 -32.23
C GLY A 13 17.55 -5.98 -31.76
N VAL A 14 16.23 -5.86 -31.60
CA VAL A 14 15.24 -6.94 -31.42
C VAL A 14 15.77 -8.09 -30.58
N VAL A 15 15.41 -8.11 -29.29
CA VAL A 15 15.37 -9.37 -28.55
C VAL A 15 14.51 -10.29 -29.41
N ASP A 16 15.14 -11.24 -30.10
CA ASP A 16 14.42 -12.36 -30.72
C ASP A 16 13.71 -12.97 -29.51
N ASP A 17 12.40 -12.80 -29.45
CA ASP A 17 11.59 -13.25 -28.33
C ASP A 17 11.85 -14.76 -28.25
N ASP A 18 12.73 -15.16 -27.31
CA ASP A 18 13.24 -16.51 -27.19
C ASP A 18 12.02 -17.41 -27.30
N GLN A 19 11.97 -18.18 -28.40
CA GLN A 19 10.79 -18.92 -28.83
C GLN A 19 10.03 -19.41 -27.61
N GLU A 20 8.79 -18.92 -27.42
CA GLU A 20 7.85 -19.37 -26.39
C GLU A 20 8.13 -20.85 -26.17
N SER A 21 8.83 -21.18 -25.08
CA SER A 21 9.36 -22.52 -24.90
C SER A 21 8.16 -23.45 -25.07
N GLY A 22 8.25 -24.44 -25.96
CA GLY A 22 7.16 -25.32 -26.37
C GLY A 22 6.64 -26.23 -25.24
N ALA A 23 6.54 -25.71 -24.02
CA ALA A 23 5.67 -26.21 -22.98
C ALA A 23 4.27 -26.27 -23.58
N GLU A 24 3.80 -27.49 -23.83
CA GLU A 24 2.40 -27.73 -24.13
C GLU A 24 1.56 -26.96 -23.10
N LYS A 25 0.56 -26.20 -23.58
CA LYS A 25 -0.47 -25.59 -22.73
C LYS A 25 -1.24 -26.71 -22.05
N SER A 26 -0.65 -27.28 -21.01
CA SER A 26 -1.34 -28.18 -20.10
C SER A 26 -2.32 -27.33 -19.28
N ASP A 27 -3.52 -27.86 -19.08
CA ASP A 27 -4.49 -27.21 -18.19
C ASP A 27 -3.86 -27.08 -16.80
N ILE A 28 -3.56 -25.84 -16.40
CA ILE A 28 -3.04 -25.56 -15.07
C ILE A 28 -4.12 -26.00 -14.08
N PRO A 29 -3.82 -26.94 -13.16
CA PRO A 29 -4.81 -27.39 -12.20
C PRO A 29 -5.28 -26.22 -11.34
N LYS A 30 -6.58 -26.19 -11.01
CA LYS A 30 -7.13 -25.16 -10.12
C LYS A 30 -6.68 -25.46 -8.69
N PHE A 31 -5.83 -24.60 -8.15
CA PHE A 31 -5.39 -24.67 -6.75
C PHE A 31 -6.29 -23.82 -5.85
N LYS A 32 -6.72 -24.41 -4.73
CA LYS A 32 -7.32 -23.64 -3.63
C LYS A 32 -6.31 -22.61 -3.10
N LYS A 33 -6.79 -21.49 -2.56
CA LYS A 33 -5.88 -20.53 -1.92
C LYS A 33 -5.25 -21.13 -0.67
N VAL A 34 -4.01 -20.74 -0.39
CA VAL A 34 -3.31 -21.14 0.84
C VAL A 34 -4.05 -20.61 2.07
N SER A 35 -4.57 -19.38 2.01
CA SER A 35 -5.39 -18.79 3.08
C SER A 35 -6.67 -19.60 3.37
N ASP A 36 -7.33 -20.14 2.34
CA ASP A 36 -8.52 -20.99 2.53
C ASP A 36 -8.18 -22.29 3.28
N LEU A 37 -7.02 -22.89 3.00
CA LEU A 37 -6.56 -24.09 3.70
C LEU A 37 -6.22 -23.80 5.16
N LEU A 38 -5.61 -22.65 5.44
CA LEU A 38 -5.29 -22.20 6.80
C LEU A 38 -6.55 -21.86 7.60
N ARG A 39 -7.54 -21.20 7.00
CA ARG A 39 -8.86 -20.95 7.63
C ARG A 39 -9.60 -22.24 7.93
N ALA A 40 -9.64 -23.17 6.98
CA ALA A 40 -10.27 -24.48 7.18
C ALA A 40 -9.63 -25.29 8.33
N SER A 41 -8.37 -24.99 8.66
CA SER A 41 -7.63 -25.61 9.77
C SER A 41 -7.72 -24.79 11.07
N GLY A 42 -8.46 -23.68 11.08
CA GLY A 42 -8.59 -22.78 12.23
C GLY A 42 -7.32 -21.99 12.57
N LEU A 43 -6.36 -21.88 11.63
CA LEU A 43 -5.06 -21.24 11.87
C LEU A 43 -5.00 -19.78 11.42
N LEU A 44 -5.90 -19.37 10.53
CA LEU A 44 -6.02 -17.98 10.07
C LEU A 44 -7.33 -17.41 10.63
N GLU A 45 -7.32 -16.11 10.95
CA GLU A 45 -8.54 -15.39 11.25
C GLU A 45 -9.60 -15.63 10.15
N ASP A 46 -10.83 -15.86 10.58
CA ASP A 46 -11.95 -15.77 9.65
C ASP A 46 -11.97 -14.34 9.10
N VAL A 47 -12.57 -14.15 7.94
CA VAL A 47 -12.89 -12.80 7.48
C VAL A 47 -13.97 -12.29 8.45
N SER A 48 -13.52 -11.70 9.57
CA SER A 48 -14.36 -11.41 10.73
C SER A 48 -15.30 -10.27 10.42
N ALA A 49 -16.51 -10.36 10.94
CA ALA A 49 -17.49 -9.27 11.01
C ALA A 49 -16.96 -8.03 11.78
N ASP A 50 -15.78 -8.07 12.39
CA ASP A 50 -15.17 -6.92 13.06
C ASP A 50 -14.37 -6.00 12.09
N ASP A 51 -14.09 -6.45 10.85
CA ASP A 51 -13.83 -5.53 9.72
C ASP A 51 -15.12 -4.73 9.36
N GLU A 52 -16.26 -5.08 9.98
CA GLU A 52 -17.60 -4.45 9.92
C GLU A 52 -17.98 -3.74 11.24
N THR A 53 -17.01 -3.32 12.07
CA THR A 53 -17.32 -2.43 13.22
C THR A 53 -17.77 -1.01 12.82
N SER A 54 -18.00 -0.78 11.53
CA SER A 54 -19.11 0.05 11.05
C SER A 54 -19.96 -0.77 10.07
N GLY A 55 -21.06 -1.36 10.56
CA GLY A 55 -22.21 -1.82 9.78
C GLY A 55 -21.98 -2.85 8.66
N ASP A 56 -22.37 -4.10 8.92
CA ASP A 56 -22.87 -5.08 7.94
C ASP A 56 -21.86 -5.53 6.83
N VAL A 57 -21.91 -6.82 6.46
CA VAL A 57 -21.44 -7.42 5.19
C VAL A 57 -22.06 -6.72 3.94
N ARG A 58 -22.79 -5.61 4.14
CA ARG A 58 -23.61 -4.83 3.20
C ARG A 58 -23.20 -3.36 3.09
N ASP A 59 -22.15 -2.89 3.75
CA ASP A 59 -21.68 -1.51 3.55
C ASP A 59 -20.89 -1.40 2.24
N GLU A 60 -21.31 -0.44 1.42
CA GLU A 60 -20.65 -0.09 0.16
C GLU A 60 -19.20 0.33 0.48
N PRO A 61 -18.18 -0.18 -0.25
CA PRO A 61 -16.80 0.13 0.04
C PRO A 61 -16.59 1.65 -0.02
N CYS A 62 -15.85 2.20 0.96
CA CYS A 62 -15.52 3.61 0.98
C CYS A 62 -14.80 4.01 -0.32
N ASP A 63 -15.19 5.14 -0.89
CA ASP A 63 -14.60 5.69 -2.10
C ASP A 63 -13.92 7.03 -1.82
N ILE A 64 -12.61 6.98 -1.59
CA ILE A 64 -11.79 8.16 -1.29
C ILE A 64 -11.71 9.16 -2.46
N THR A 65 -12.16 8.76 -3.66
CA THR A 65 -12.25 9.67 -4.82
C THR A 65 -13.47 10.56 -4.76
N ARG A 66 -14.45 10.22 -3.92
CA ARG A 66 -15.70 10.96 -3.71
C ARG A 66 -15.77 11.62 -2.35
N GLU A 67 -15.16 10.99 -1.34
CA GLU A 67 -15.17 11.46 0.04
C GLU A 67 -13.75 11.58 0.58
N SER A 68 -13.46 12.64 1.33
CA SER A 68 -12.15 12.79 1.97
C SER A 68 -11.94 11.72 3.05
N ILE A 69 -10.74 11.13 3.07
CA ILE A 69 -10.36 10.14 4.08
C ILE A 69 -10.42 10.74 5.49
N ARG A 70 -10.89 9.95 6.46
CA ARG A 70 -10.97 10.30 7.88
C ARG A 70 -10.33 9.20 8.70
N PHE A 71 -9.72 9.57 9.83
CA PHE A 71 -9.05 8.62 10.71
C PHE A 71 -9.87 8.34 11.98
N PRO A 72 -9.90 7.09 12.46
CA PRO A 72 -9.33 5.89 11.83
C PRO A 72 -10.05 5.53 10.51
N ALA A 73 -9.28 5.22 9.47
CA ALA A 73 -9.80 4.94 8.15
C ALA A 73 -10.27 3.49 8.05
N PRO A 74 -11.45 3.22 7.46
CA PRO A 74 -11.93 1.85 7.25
C PRO A 74 -10.97 1.10 6.31
N ARG A 75 -10.89 -0.23 6.44
CA ARG A 75 -9.93 -1.04 5.67
C ARG A 75 -10.10 -0.90 4.16
N SER A 76 -11.33 -0.74 3.68
CA SER A 76 -11.64 -0.48 2.27
C SER A 76 -10.97 0.81 1.77
N ALA A 77 -11.07 1.91 2.53
CA ALA A 77 -10.39 3.17 2.20
C ALA A 77 -8.86 3.00 2.23
N ARG A 78 -8.31 2.31 3.23
CA ARG A 78 -6.86 2.06 3.31
C ARG A 78 -6.35 1.28 2.10
N LEU A 79 -7.01 0.19 1.74
CA LEU A 79 -6.63 -0.64 0.59
C LEU A 79 -6.81 0.12 -0.73
N GLN A 80 -7.85 0.94 -0.88
CA GLN A 80 -8.02 1.80 -2.06
C GLN A 80 -6.88 2.83 -2.17
N THR A 81 -6.47 3.47 -1.06
CA THR A 81 -5.33 4.40 -1.03
C THR A 81 -4.02 3.69 -1.36
N LEU A 82 -3.76 2.53 -0.75
CA LEU A 82 -2.55 1.73 -1.03
C LEU A 82 -2.48 1.27 -2.50
N ALA A 83 -3.62 0.91 -3.11
CA ALA A 83 -3.67 0.56 -4.52
C ALA A 83 -3.25 1.75 -5.42
N ARG A 84 -3.58 2.98 -5.01
CA ARG A 84 -3.18 4.23 -5.69
C ARG A 84 -1.78 4.73 -5.34
N GLY A 85 -1.22 4.25 -4.23
CA GLY A 85 0.07 4.70 -3.70
C GLY A 85 1.26 4.50 -4.65
N GLU A 86 2.25 5.38 -4.49
CA GLU A 86 3.51 5.36 -5.21
C GLU A 86 4.38 4.20 -4.71
N THR A 87 4.98 3.45 -5.64
CA THR A 87 5.62 2.16 -5.31
C THR A 87 6.86 2.35 -4.43
N GLY A 88 7.64 3.41 -4.66
CA GLY A 88 8.85 3.71 -3.89
C GLY A 88 8.56 4.07 -2.45
N ALA A 89 7.62 5.00 -2.21
CA ALA A 89 7.19 5.39 -0.87
C ALA A 89 6.64 4.19 -0.08
N MET A 90 5.75 3.40 -0.69
CA MET A 90 5.21 2.19 -0.06
C MET A 90 6.30 1.18 0.26
N LEU A 91 7.23 0.94 -0.67
CA LEU A 91 8.36 0.04 -0.46
C LEU A 91 9.24 0.50 0.71
N ALA A 92 9.54 1.80 0.80
CA ALA A 92 10.36 2.36 1.86
C ALA A 92 9.71 2.17 3.24
N LEU A 93 8.41 2.44 3.36
CA LEU A 93 7.65 2.24 4.60
C LEU A 93 7.55 0.76 4.97
N ALA A 94 7.20 -0.10 4.02
CA ALA A 94 7.15 -1.55 4.23
C ALA A 94 8.52 -2.11 4.66
N TYR A 95 9.60 -1.68 3.99
CA TYR A 95 10.96 -2.07 4.32
C TYR A 95 11.39 -1.58 5.71
N SER A 96 10.93 -0.40 6.15
CA SER A 96 11.20 0.08 7.50
C SER A 96 10.64 -0.86 8.57
N SER A 97 9.43 -1.38 8.37
CA SER A 97 8.83 -2.40 9.24
C SER A 97 9.67 -3.68 9.25
N LEU A 98 10.11 -4.16 8.10
CA LEU A 98 11.01 -5.32 8.01
C LEU A 98 12.35 -5.13 8.74
N ARG A 99 12.75 -3.87 8.95
CA ARG A 99 13.98 -3.49 9.67
C ARG A 99 13.76 -3.22 11.16
N GLY A 100 12.57 -3.51 11.68
CA GLY A 100 12.22 -3.36 13.10
C GLY A 100 11.55 -2.03 13.45
N TYR A 101 11.28 -1.15 12.47
CA TYR A 101 10.40 0.01 12.66
C TYR A 101 8.94 -0.39 12.42
N GLY A 102 8.53 -1.41 13.16
CA GLY A 102 7.27 -2.12 13.02
C GLY A 102 7.51 -3.58 13.40
N SER A 103 6.65 -4.18 14.22
CA SER A 103 6.88 -5.54 14.74
C SER A 103 6.30 -6.63 13.85
N VAL A 104 6.45 -6.49 12.53
CA VAL A 104 5.85 -7.41 11.53
C VAL A 104 6.93 -7.97 10.61
N HIS A 105 7.14 -9.28 10.68
CA HIS A 105 7.88 -10.04 9.69
C HIS A 105 6.90 -10.95 8.93
N PRO A 106 6.39 -10.50 7.77
CA PRO A 106 5.40 -11.25 7.02
C PRO A 106 6.05 -12.44 6.32
N THR A 107 5.30 -13.54 6.25
CA THR A 107 5.58 -14.66 5.36
C THR A 107 4.59 -14.59 4.21
N ILE A 108 5.06 -14.53 2.96
CA ILE A 108 4.16 -14.58 1.79
C ILE A 108 3.52 -15.95 1.77
N ALA A 109 2.22 -16.00 2.05
CA ALA A 109 1.42 -17.22 1.94
C ALA A 109 1.25 -17.59 0.47
N GLU A 110 0.91 -16.58 -0.33
CA GLU A 110 0.61 -16.77 -1.74
C GLU A 110 0.87 -15.49 -2.54
N MET A 111 1.42 -15.68 -3.75
CA MET A 111 1.65 -14.64 -4.74
C MET A 111 1.13 -15.17 -6.09
N ARG A 112 0.15 -14.49 -6.68
CA ARG A 112 -0.45 -14.90 -7.96
C ARG A 112 -0.44 -13.74 -8.93
N VAL A 113 -0.04 -14.02 -10.17
CA VAL A 113 -0.16 -13.11 -11.30
C VAL A 113 -1.08 -13.77 -12.32
N GLY A 114 -2.10 -13.06 -12.79
CA GLY A 114 -3.04 -13.62 -13.74
C GLY A 114 -4.13 -12.66 -14.19
N TYR A 115 -4.88 -13.10 -15.18
CA TYR A 115 -6.01 -12.35 -15.73
C TYR A 115 -7.28 -12.60 -14.92
N VAL A 116 -7.92 -11.52 -14.46
CA VAL A 116 -9.22 -11.54 -13.80
C VAL A 116 -10.26 -10.94 -14.73
N SER A 117 -11.36 -11.66 -14.95
CA SER A 117 -12.43 -11.22 -15.85
C SER A 117 -13.29 -10.14 -15.21
N LEU A 118 -13.37 -8.99 -15.87
CA LEU A 118 -14.18 -7.85 -15.48
C LEU A 118 -15.61 -8.07 -15.96
N ARG A 119 -16.54 -8.16 -15.00
CA ARG A 119 -17.97 -8.31 -15.28
C ARG A 119 -18.74 -7.09 -14.79
N ILE A 120 -19.69 -6.65 -15.59
CA ILE A 120 -20.62 -5.57 -15.24
C ILE A 120 -22.07 -6.03 -15.45
N LYS A 121 -23.01 -5.33 -14.81
CA LYS A 121 -24.43 -5.44 -15.15
C LYS A 121 -24.69 -4.65 -16.43
N HIS A 122 -25.16 -5.31 -17.47
CA HIS A 122 -25.47 -4.64 -18.73
C HIS A 122 -26.61 -3.62 -18.53
N PRO A 123 -26.44 -2.35 -18.93
CA PRO A 123 -27.35 -1.26 -18.54
C PRO A 123 -28.78 -1.42 -19.05
N TYR A 124 -28.99 -2.11 -20.16
CA TYR A 124 -30.33 -2.30 -20.75
C TYR A 124 -30.99 -3.63 -20.41
N THR A 125 -30.20 -4.66 -20.08
CA THR A 125 -30.72 -6.03 -19.93
C THR A 125 -30.58 -6.55 -18.51
N GLY A 126 -29.76 -5.94 -17.66
CA GLY A 126 -29.48 -6.38 -16.29
C GLY A 126 -28.65 -7.66 -16.19
N ASN A 127 -28.30 -8.30 -17.32
CA ASN A 127 -27.51 -9.53 -17.35
C ASN A 127 -26.03 -9.23 -17.03
N ASP A 128 -25.35 -10.19 -16.42
CA ASP A 128 -23.90 -10.13 -16.24
C ASP A 128 -23.22 -10.31 -17.60
N VAL A 129 -22.39 -9.33 -17.98
CA VAL A 129 -21.58 -9.38 -19.20
C VAL A 129 -20.12 -9.23 -18.82
N SER A 130 -19.26 -10.09 -19.37
CA SER A 130 -17.82 -9.89 -19.31
C SER A 130 -17.42 -8.86 -20.38
N VAL A 131 -16.67 -7.84 -19.97
CA VAL A 131 -16.22 -6.75 -20.83
C VAL A 131 -14.74 -6.85 -21.20
N GLY A 132 -14.03 -7.80 -20.60
CA GLY A 132 -12.62 -8.04 -20.82
C GLY A 132 -11.95 -8.62 -19.59
N ASP A 133 -10.64 -8.76 -19.66
CA ASP A 133 -9.83 -9.27 -18.56
C ASP A 133 -8.74 -8.25 -18.20
N VAL A 134 -8.38 -8.23 -16.92
CA VAL A 134 -7.34 -7.34 -16.40
C VAL A 134 -6.26 -8.20 -15.76
N LEU A 135 -5.01 -7.99 -16.18
CA LEU A 135 -3.85 -8.59 -15.54
C LEU A 135 -3.68 -7.95 -14.16
N VAL A 136 -3.63 -8.78 -13.11
CA VAL A 136 -3.41 -8.35 -11.74
C VAL A 136 -2.37 -9.22 -11.05
N THR A 137 -1.75 -8.65 -10.03
CA THR A 137 -0.91 -9.35 -9.06
C THR A 137 -1.59 -9.29 -7.69
N GLU A 138 -1.85 -10.46 -7.10
CA GLU A 138 -2.38 -10.62 -5.74
C GLU A 138 -1.30 -11.16 -4.81
N CYS A 139 -1.19 -10.57 -3.62
CA CYS A 139 -0.30 -10.97 -2.55
C CYS A 139 -1.07 -11.16 -1.24
N GLU A 140 -0.97 -12.35 -0.65
CA GLU A 140 -1.48 -12.68 0.67
C GLU A 140 -0.29 -12.97 1.60
N GLY A 141 -0.14 -12.15 2.64
CA GLY A 141 0.95 -12.24 3.61
C GLY A 141 0.45 -12.63 4.99
N ILE A 142 1.01 -13.69 5.57
CA ILE A 142 0.78 -14.08 6.96
C ILE A 142 1.65 -13.19 7.84
N LEU A 143 1.04 -12.46 8.75
CA LEU A 143 1.75 -11.55 9.65
C LEU A 143 2.17 -12.33 10.90
N SER A 144 3.48 -12.32 11.20
CA SER A 144 4.05 -12.98 12.38
C SER A 144 5.17 -12.12 12.97
N GLY A 145 5.26 -11.93 14.28
CA GLY A 145 6.31 -11.09 14.87
C GLY A 145 6.24 -10.89 16.38
N VAL A 146 7.41 -10.66 17.00
CA VAL A 146 7.55 -10.34 18.44
C VAL A 146 7.18 -8.89 18.64
N GLY A 147 6.01 -8.63 19.26
CA GLY A 147 5.44 -7.29 19.40
C GLY A 147 4.13 -7.12 18.62
N ALA A 148 3.87 -8.00 17.66
CA ALA A 148 2.49 -8.34 17.31
C ALA A 148 1.94 -9.21 18.46
N THR A 149 1.31 -8.56 19.44
CA THR A 149 0.05 -9.11 19.92
C THR A 149 -0.78 -9.39 18.67
N GLU A 150 -0.76 -10.63 18.20
CA GLU A 150 -1.93 -11.39 17.79
C GLU A 150 -1.54 -12.60 16.91
N ILE A 151 -0.97 -13.63 17.54
CA ILE A 151 -1.79 -14.83 17.71
C ILE A 151 -3.06 -14.25 18.34
N THR A 152 -4.13 -14.06 17.54
CA THR A 152 -5.36 -13.38 17.98
C THR A 152 -5.76 -13.86 19.37
N ALA A 153 -6.65 -13.19 20.10
CA ALA A 153 -7.12 -13.74 21.38
C ALA A 153 -7.51 -15.26 21.28
N ASP A 154 -7.86 -15.72 20.08
CA ASP A 154 -8.20 -17.09 19.69
C ASP A 154 -7.05 -17.97 19.16
N ASN A 155 -5.81 -17.51 19.21
CA ASN A 155 -4.62 -18.14 18.68
C ASN A 155 -4.51 -18.35 17.16
N ARG A 156 -4.93 -17.37 16.37
CA ARG A 156 -4.87 -17.42 14.90
C ARG A 156 -3.92 -16.37 14.32
N PHE A 157 -3.37 -16.63 13.15
CA PHE A 157 -2.60 -15.64 12.39
C PHE A 157 -3.50 -14.57 11.76
N SER A 158 -2.97 -13.37 11.58
CA SER A 158 -3.59 -12.30 10.80
C SER A 158 -3.08 -12.27 9.36
N LEU A 159 -3.90 -11.75 8.46
CA LEU A 159 -3.60 -11.64 7.03
C LEU A 159 -3.44 -10.18 6.58
N GLY A 160 -2.31 -9.88 5.93
CA GLY A 160 -2.11 -8.67 5.15
C GLY A 160 -2.39 -8.92 3.67
N TYR A 161 -3.06 -7.98 3.00
CA TYR A 161 -3.52 -8.14 1.62
C TYR A 161 -2.98 -7.06 0.66
N GLY A 162 -2.63 -7.46 -0.55
CA GLY A 162 -2.28 -6.55 -1.64
C GLY A 162 -2.79 -7.01 -2.99
N LEU A 163 -3.34 -6.08 -3.77
CA LEU A 163 -3.81 -6.31 -5.13
C LEU A 163 -3.46 -5.11 -6.01
N VAL A 164 -2.75 -5.36 -7.11
CA VAL A 164 -2.27 -4.32 -8.03
C VAL A 164 -2.46 -4.73 -9.49
N PHE A 165 -2.54 -3.76 -10.39
CA PHE A 165 -2.59 -4.02 -11.83
C PHE A 165 -1.22 -4.42 -12.39
N GLY A 166 -1.25 -5.26 -13.43
CA GLY A 166 -0.08 -5.77 -14.12
C GLY A 166 0.74 -6.74 -13.27
N GLN A 167 1.98 -6.97 -13.69
CA GLN A 167 2.96 -7.76 -12.95
C GLN A 167 3.83 -6.82 -12.10
N ASN A 168 3.41 -6.58 -10.86
CA ASN A 168 4.11 -5.70 -9.91
C ASN A 168 4.09 -6.30 -8.50
N GLU A 169 4.78 -7.43 -8.35
CA GLU A 169 4.87 -8.19 -7.12
C GLU A 169 5.43 -7.35 -5.98
N LYS A 170 6.42 -6.48 -6.25
CA LYS A 170 7.03 -5.61 -5.24
C LYS A 170 5.99 -4.67 -4.59
N LYS A 171 5.12 -4.05 -5.39
CA LYS A 171 4.05 -3.19 -4.85
C LYS A 171 3.02 -4.02 -4.11
N ALA A 172 2.62 -5.19 -4.63
CA ALA A 172 1.67 -6.08 -3.96
C ALA A 172 2.18 -6.56 -2.59
N ILE A 173 3.46 -6.94 -2.50
CA ILE A 173 4.14 -7.28 -1.24
C ILE A 173 4.08 -6.08 -0.30
N SER A 174 4.55 -4.92 -0.74
CA SER A 174 4.59 -3.71 0.11
C SER A 174 3.19 -3.34 0.63
N MET A 175 2.16 -3.47 -0.20
CA MET A 175 0.76 -3.28 0.16
C MET A 175 0.30 -4.27 1.23
N SER A 176 0.61 -5.56 1.08
CA SER A 176 0.29 -6.60 2.07
C SER A 176 0.96 -6.35 3.43
N ILE A 177 2.22 -5.89 3.43
CA ILE A 177 2.92 -5.52 4.67
C ILE A 177 2.23 -4.33 5.34
N LEU A 178 1.95 -3.26 4.59
CA LEU A 178 1.37 -2.02 5.14
C LEU A 178 -0.08 -2.21 5.61
N ASP A 179 -0.89 -3.00 4.89
CA ASP A 179 -2.24 -3.39 5.36
C ASP A 179 -2.16 -4.09 6.72
N GLY A 180 -1.14 -4.92 6.92
CA GLY A 180 -0.88 -5.60 8.18
C GLY A 180 -0.38 -4.70 9.30
N THR A 181 0.63 -3.87 9.04
CA THR A 181 1.26 -3.03 10.07
C THR A 181 0.32 -1.95 10.60
N MET A 182 -0.54 -1.38 9.76
CA MET A 182 -1.52 -0.36 10.15
C MET A 182 -2.68 -0.90 11.02
N ARG A 183 -2.71 -2.20 11.31
CA ARG A 183 -3.68 -2.79 12.27
C ARG A 183 -3.25 -2.65 13.73
N ALA A 184 -2.04 -2.14 14.00
CA ALA A 184 -1.57 -1.92 15.36
C ALA A 184 -2.52 -0.99 16.15
N SER A 185 -2.94 -1.42 17.34
CA SER A 185 -3.82 -0.62 18.22
C SER A 185 -3.11 0.58 18.82
N GLU A 186 -1.79 0.47 19.06
CA GLU A 186 -0.92 1.53 19.56
C GLU A 186 0.24 1.72 18.58
N PRO A 187 0.10 2.57 17.55
CA PRO A 187 1.16 2.79 16.57
C PRO A 187 2.37 3.48 17.23
N LYS A 188 3.54 2.85 17.13
CA LYS A 188 4.81 3.37 17.68
C LYS A 188 5.80 3.74 16.60
N THR A 189 5.55 3.30 15.37
CA THR A 189 6.43 3.55 14.23
C THR A 189 5.66 4.14 13.05
N PRO A 190 6.35 4.81 12.11
CA PRO A 190 5.68 5.42 10.96
C PRO A 190 4.90 4.45 10.07
N ALA A 191 5.28 3.17 10.03
CA ALA A 191 4.58 2.15 9.23
C ALA A 191 3.33 1.59 9.92
N GLU A 192 3.19 1.79 11.24
CA GLU A 192 2.03 1.40 12.04
C GLU A 192 0.98 2.53 12.08
N ASP A 193 1.40 3.78 11.91
CA ASP A 193 0.53 4.95 11.89
C ASP A 193 -0.17 5.12 10.54
N GLN A 194 -1.46 4.80 10.49
CA GLN A 194 -2.27 4.94 9.28
C GLN A 194 -2.35 6.37 8.73
N GLU A 195 -2.32 7.40 9.57
CA GLU A 195 -2.38 8.78 9.10
C GLU A 195 -1.06 9.14 8.40
N PHE A 196 0.05 8.76 9.02
CA PHE A 196 1.36 8.94 8.42
C PHE A 196 1.52 8.17 7.11
N VAL A 197 1.15 6.88 7.07
CA VAL A 197 1.28 6.08 5.84
C VAL A 197 0.40 6.67 4.73
N LEU A 198 -0.90 6.85 4.97
CA LEU A 198 -1.85 7.17 3.90
C LEU A 198 -1.65 8.57 3.32
N TYR A 199 -1.15 9.54 4.08
CA TYR A 199 -0.83 10.88 3.57
C TYR A 199 0.51 11.00 2.84
N HIS A 200 1.43 10.03 3.00
CA HIS A 200 2.79 10.15 2.43
C HIS A 200 3.06 9.20 1.26
N ILE A 201 2.07 8.42 0.83
CA ILE A 201 2.19 7.49 -0.30
C ILE A 201 1.51 7.97 -1.59
N ASP A 202 0.68 9.02 -1.56
CA ASP A 202 0.12 9.58 -2.79
C ASP A 202 1.18 10.43 -3.50
N GLY A 203 1.81 9.86 -4.52
CA GLY A 203 2.85 10.53 -5.30
C GLY A 203 2.37 11.77 -6.04
N ILE A 204 1.08 11.87 -6.39
CA ILE A 204 0.53 13.05 -7.07
C ILE A 204 0.47 14.22 -6.09
N ASP A 205 -0.06 13.98 -4.88
CA ASP A 205 -0.14 15.00 -3.83
C ASP A 205 1.25 15.41 -3.37
N ALA A 206 2.12 14.44 -3.04
CA ALA A 206 3.48 14.68 -2.58
C ALA A 206 4.31 15.46 -3.61
N MET A 207 4.25 15.09 -4.90
CA MET A 207 4.95 15.82 -5.95
C MET A 207 4.44 17.27 -6.06
N GLY A 208 3.12 17.46 -6.13
CA GLY A 208 2.53 18.79 -6.23
C GLY A 208 2.92 19.68 -5.04
N PHE A 209 2.88 19.13 -3.84
CA PHE A 209 3.24 19.84 -2.62
C PHE A 209 4.75 20.03 -2.45
N VAL A 210 5.64 19.29 -3.08
CA VAL A 210 7.06 19.66 -3.08
C VAL A 210 7.34 20.74 -4.13
N GLU A 211 6.73 20.59 -5.31
CA GLU A 211 6.95 21.51 -6.42
C GLU A 211 6.36 22.90 -6.23
N HIS A 212 5.37 23.07 -5.34
CA HIS A 212 4.79 24.38 -5.07
C HIS A 212 5.84 25.40 -4.60
N LEU A 213 6.95 24.95 -4.00
CA LEU A 213 8.04 25.83 -3.55
C LEU A 213 8.68 26.65 -4.69
N LYS A 214 8.49 26.25 -5.95
CA LYS A 214 8.88 27.04 -7.13
C LYS A 214 8.02 28.29 -7.32
N LEU A 215 6.82 28.33 -6.75
CA LEU A 215 5.92 29.48 -6.83
C LEU A 215 6.42 30.63 -5.96
N PRO A 216 5.95 31.87 -6.21
CA PRO A 216 6.44 33.00 -5.45
C PRO A 216 6.03 32.98 -3.97
N HIS A 217 7.03 32.93 -3.07
CA HIS A 217 6.86 33.01 -1.61
C HIS A 217 7.41 34.33 -1.02
N TYR A 218 7.67 35.33 -1.86
CA TYR A 218 8.37 36.57 -1.45
C TYR A 218 7.61 37.40 -0.42
N VAL A 219 6.26 37.38 -0.40
CA VAL A 219 5.48 38.12 0.61
C VAL A 219 5.67 37.52 1.99
N THR A 220 5.46 36.20 2.13
CA THR A 220 5.67 35.47 3.39
C THR A 220 7.12 35.56 3.84
N PHE A 221 8.07 35.47 2.90
CA PHE A 221 9.49 35.63 3.19
C PHE A 221 9.83 37.03 3.67
N GLN A 222 9.26 38.07 3.06
CA GLN A 222 9.44 39.46 3.49
C GLN A 222 8.94 39.67 4.92
N SER A 223 7.76 39.15 5.27
CA SER A 223 7.26 39.21 6.66
C SER A 223 8.18 38.50 7.65
N SER A 224 8.81 37.40 7.26
CA SER A 224 9.83 36.74 8.09
C SER A 224 11.12 37.55 8.21
N LEU A 225 11.57 38.21 7.13
CA LEU A 225 12.73 39.10 7.16
C LEU A 225 12.50 40.29 8.09
N ASP A 226 11.32 40.90 8.03
CA ASP A 226 10.98 42.05 8.88
C ASP A 226 10.95 41.68 10.36
N ARG A 227 10.42 40.49 10.72
CA ARG A 227 10.50 39.96 12.09
C ARG A 227 11.94 39.78 12.56
N ILE A 228 12.80 39.17 11.74
CA ILE A 228 14.21 38.95 12.10
C ILE A 228 14.94 40.29 12.26
N ARG A 229 14.64 41.29 11.41
CA ARG A 229 15.23 42.62 11.50
C ARG A 229 14.80 43.36 12.76
N ALA A 230 13.52 43.25 13.15
CA ALA A 230 13.00 43.84 14.38
C ALA A 230 13.71 43.31 15.62
N VAL A 231 13.85 41.97 15.75
CA VAL A 231 14.57 41.34 16.87
C VAL A 231 16.03 41.82 16.92
N LYS A 232 16.71 41.86 15.77
CA LYS A 232 18.09 42.36 15.70
C LYS A 232 18.23 43.83 16.08
N SER A 233 17.24 44.67 15.77
CA SER A 233 17.27 46.09 16.18
C SER A 233 17.01 46.29 17.67
N GLU A 234 16.21 45.43 18.30
CA GLU A 234 15.98 45.45 19.75
C GLU A 234 17.23 44.98 20.51
N GLU A 235 17.88 43.90 20.07
CA GLU A 235 19.16 43.42 20.65
C GLU A 235 20.28 44.46 20.56
N VAL A 236 20.32 45.27 19.50
CA VAL A 236 21.31 46.36 19.35
C VAL A 236 20.97 47.57 20.22
N GLY A 237 19.69 47.78 20.55
CA GLY A 237 19.24 48.85 21.45
C GLY A 237 19.52 48.58 22.93
N GLU A 238 19.45 47.31 23.37
CA GLU A 238 19.76 46.92 24.76
C GLU A 238 21.26 46.98 25.10
N VAL A 239 22.16 46.87 24.12
CA VAL A 239 23.62 46.91 24.35
C VAL A 239 24.16 48.35 24.46
N SER A 240 23.35 49.37 24.12
CA SER A 240 23.77 50.78 24.14
C SER A 240 23.43 51.56 25.42
N ASP A 241 22.78 50.93 26.40
CA ASP A 241 22.29 51.59 27.63
C ASP A 241 23.10 51.25 28.91
N ASP A 242 24.33 50.74 28.77
CA ASP A 242 25.31 50.52 29.87
C ASP A 242 26.53 51.45 29.78
#